data_AF-A0AAW6EJS9-F1
#
_entry.id   AF-A0AAW6EJS9-F1
#
_cell.length_a   1.000
_cell.length_b   1.000
_cell.length_c   1.000
_cell.angle_alpha   90.00
_cell.angle_beta   90.00
_cell.angle_gamma   90.00
#
_symmetry.space_group_name_H-M   'P 1'
#
loop_
_entity.id
_entity.type
_entity.pdbx_description
1 polymer ?
#
loop_
_entity_poly.entity_id
_entity_poly.type
_entity_poly.pdbx_seq_one_letter_code
_entity_poly.pdbx_strand_id
1 'polypeptide(L)'
;AIGRQAHADMQTAVTAAETATTAAENAKKSATAAEKSADTATQAAERAETAKAAAETSATQADTAMQGAETARQQAVTAQNAAKISAAQASTAAQQTTADKTITAGYAKTAKTCADSTAADRQAVQTLAEQVTADKANVAENAAKVAEDRTAAETAAQTAQAVADSLPEDYVTAVAKIAKNTEEIASVKLSDKELQRRVNALYSIGQGITHKFETDTDTAYAKTIPTGAKLMSVKSIGGRSEVIDGEIVNAGTEEVVEQGRNLFDVEKCAALGPYYGFEIDTNKTLQIALKDGKTCPTNVSFGIVYVHGNTMVNWLITSNGVRETITNSRDMTDSTQIMVACYPGNKETMQSIADAFDIMLVDGIYKSDTMPAYAPYHSNEYPIPEAIKALPGYGWSAGTARNYVDYENKKYVQCVSSVDLGALNWTYGNLPFGWGDNQWFSASIQSIKVILTNTQLANVICKKYTTRCAYVADGNDFFRVDKSIGQHQGAARVTVLDTAYTDATTFKQAMSGVMLYYELEKPIVTDISTLIDDDFLRNLTVEAGGSVTFKNSNDSYLIPVPSEEEYIVKLSEIGGTT
;
A
#
# COMPACT_ATOMS: atom_id res chain seq x y z
N ALA A 1 58.79 -53.21 -57.79
CA ALA A 1 58.46 -52.67 -56.44
C ALA A 1 57.91 -51.24 -56.54
N ILE A 2 58.66 -50.31 -57.12
CA ILE A 2 58.32 -48.86 -57.18
C ILE A 2 56.95 -48.58 -57.83
N GLY A 3 56.62 -49.22 -58.96
CA GLY A 3 55.32 -49.00 -59.64
C GLY A 3 54.09 -49.53 -58.89
N ARG A 4 54.23 -50.55 -58.03
CA ARG A 4 53.11 -51.03 -57.19
C ARG A 4 52.87 -50.11 -56.01
N GLN A 5 53.94 -49.55 -55.42
CA GLN A 5 53.84 -48.58 -54.33
C GLN A 5 53.20 -47.28 -54.83
N ALA A 6 53.64 -46.75 -55.97
CA ALA A 6 53.04 -45.55 -56.56
C ALA A 6 51.54 -45.71 -56.88
N HIS A 7 51.11 -46.90 -57.30
CA HIS A 7 49.68 -47.17 -57.53
C HIS A 7 48.88 -47.25 -56.21
N ALA A 8 49.44 -47.86 -55.16
CA ALA A 8 48.81 -47.92 -53.84
C ALA A 8 48.72 -46.53 -53.19
N ASP A 9 49.77 -45.72 -53.32
CA ASP A 9 49.80 -44.34 -52.81
C ASP A 9 48.81 -43.46 -53.59
N MET A 10 48.69 -43.66 -54.91
CA MET A 10 47.68 -42.98 -55.74
C MET A 10 46.26 -43.36 -55.32
N GLN A 11 45.97 -44.65 -55.11
CA GLN A 11 44.64 -45.07 -54.63
C GLN A 11 44.33 -44.51 -53.24
N THR A 12 45.32 -44.48 -52.34
CA THR A 12 45.16 -43.88 -51.01
C THR A 12 44.90 -42.37 -51.11
N ALA A 13 45.60 -41.66 -52.00
CA ALA A 13 45.38 -40.24 -52.25
C ALA A 13 44.01 -39.95 -52.88
N VAL A 14 43.53 -40.81 -53.78
CA VAL A 14 42.19 -40.71 -54.38
C VAL A 14 41.12 -40.91 -53.30
N THR A 15 41.22 -41.95 -52.47
CA THR A 15 40.27 -42.18 -51.37
C THR A 15 40.29 -41.04 -50.34
N ALA A 16 41.47 -40.48 -50.04
CA ALA A 16 41.58 -39.31 -49.17
C ALA A 16 40.93 -38.06 -49.78
N ALA A 17 41.09 -37.85 -51.09
CA ALA A 17 40.47 -36.75 -51.81
C ALA A 17 38.93 -36.89 -51.89
N GLU A 18 38.43 -38.10 -52.11
CA GLU A 18 36.98 -38.41 -52.09
C GLU A 18 36.38 -38.20 -50.69
N THR A 19 37.10 -38.61 -49.64
CA THR A 19 36.70 -38.39 -48.24
C THR A 19 36.68 -36.90 -47.90
N ALA A 20 37.70 -36.15 -48.30
CA ALA A 20 37.76 -34.70 -48.09
C ALA A 20 36.66 -33.96 -48.85
N THR A 21 36.35 -34.39 -50.08
CA THR A 21 35.25 -33.84 -50.89
C THR A 21 33.90 -34.06 -50.21
N THR A 22 33.67 -35.28 -49.70
CA THR A 22 32.45 -35.63 -48.96
C THR A 22 32.30 -34.82 -47.68
N ALA A 23 33.39 -34.63 -46.93
CA ALA A 23 33.41 -33.81 -45.73
C ALA A 23 33.10 -32.33 -46.04
N ALA A 24 33.66 -31.78 -47.12
CA ALA A 24 33.39 -30.42 -47.56
C ALA A 24 31.93 -30.21 -47.99
N GLU A 25 31.33 -31.18 -48.68
CA GLU A 25 29.90 -31.11 -49.02
C GLU A 25 29.00 -31.15 -47.79
N ASN A 26 29.34 -31.98 -46.79
CA ASN A 26 28.59 -32.06 -45.54
C ASN A 26 28.73 -30.79 -44.69
N ALA A 27 29.91 -30.16 -44.68
CA ALA A 27 30.12 -28.87 -44.04
C ALA A 27 29.28 -27.77 -44.70
N LYS A 28 29.21 -27.77 -46.05
CA LYS A 28 28.37 -26.82 -46.80
C LYS A 28 26.88 -26.98 -46.47
N LYS A 29 26.37 -28.22 -46.42
CA LYS A 29 24.98 -28.51 -46.01
C LYS A 29 24.70 -28.06 -44.58
N SER A 30 25.65 -28.27 -43.66
CA SER A 30 25.52 -27.87 -42.27
C SER A 30 25.50 -26.34 -42.10
N ALA A 31 26.33 -25.61 -42.84
CA ALA A 31 26.33 -24.15 -42.86
C ALA A 31 24.99 -23.59 -43.34
N THR A 32 24.42 -24.14 -44.42
CA THR A 32 23.09 -23.74 -44.92
C THR A 32 21.97 -24.04 -43.90
N ALA A 33 22.06 -25.14 -43.15
CA ALA A 33 21.09 -25.46 -42.10
C ALA A 33 21.19 -24.49 -40.90
N ALA A 34 22.41 -24.07 -40.54
CA ALA A 34 22.64 -23.09 -39.48
C ALA A 34 22.11 -21.70 -39.87
N GLU A 35 22.34 -21.26 -41.10
CA GLU A 35 21.82 -20.00 -41.65
C GLU A 35 20.28 -19.98 -41.60
N LYS A 36 19.63 -21.05 -42.08
CA LYS A 36 18.16 -21.18 -42.00
C LYS A 36 17.62 -21.20 -40.57
N SER A 37 18.38 -21.75 -39.63
CA SER A 37 18.01 -21.76 -38.20
C SER A 37 18.15 -20.37 -37.57
N ALA A 38 19.17 -19.61 -37.94
CA ALA A 38 19.35 -18.23 -37.51
C ALA A 38 18.24 -17.30 -38.04
N ASP A 39 17.82 -17.48 -39.30
CA ASP A 39 16.67 -16.77 -39.87
C ASP A 39 15.37 -17.10 -39.13
N THR A 40 15.19 -18.37 -38.75
CA THR A 40 14.02 -18.82 -37.99
C THR A 40 14.01 -18.23 -36.57
N ALA A 41 15.18 -18.15 -35.92
CA ALA A 41 15.33 -17.54 -34.60
C ALA A 41 15.05 -16.03 -34.64
N THR A 42 15.51 -15.34 -35.69
CA THR A 42 15.24 -13.92 -35.91
C THR A 42 13.74 -13.66 -36.08
N GLN A 43 13.06 -14.46 -36.91
CA GLN A 43 11.60 -14.37 -37.07
C GLN A 43 10.84 -14.69 -35.77
N ALA A 44 11.35 -15.60 -34.93
CA ALA A 44 10.76 -15.89 -33.63
C ALA A 44 10.91 -14.72 -32.65
N ALA A 45 12.06 -14.03 -32.65
CA ALA A 45 12.29 -12.83 -31.84
C ALA A 45 11.37 -11.67 -32.28
N GLU A 46 11.21 -11.44 -33.58
CA GLU A 46 10.27 -10.43 -34.10
C GLU A 46 8.82 -10.72 -33.71
N ARG A 47 8.41 -11.99 -33.73
CA ARG A 47 7.07 -12.41 -33.27
C ARG A 47 6.90 -12.23 -31.76
N ALA A 48 7.95 -12.46 -30.97
CA ALA A 48 7.93 -12.25 -29.52
C ALA A 48 7.80 -10.76 -29.17
N GLU A 49 8.51 -9.87 -29.85
CA GLU A 49 8.36 -8.41 -29.69
C GLU A 49 6.96 -7.94 -30.10
N THR A 50 6.41 -8.50 -31.18
CA THR A 50 5.03 -8.21 -31.61
C THR A 50 4.01 -8.67 -30.57
N ALA A 51 4.20 -9.84 -29.97
CA ALA A 51 3.34 -10.37 -28.91
C ALA A 51 3.43 -9.56 -27.61
N LYS A 52 4.64 -9.08 -27.27
CA LYS A 52 4.87 -8.19 -26.13
C LYS A 52 4.14 -6.86 -26.31
N ALA A 53 4.26 -6.22 -27.46
CA ALA A 53 3.55 -4.97 -27.77
C ALA A 53 2.01 -5.15 -27.74
N ALA A 54 1.51 -6.30 -28.20
CA ALA A 54 0.08 -6.64 -28.13
C ALA A 54 -0.39 -6.85 -26.68
N ALA A 55 0.45 -7.46 -25.83
CA ALA A 55 0.16 -7.64 -24.41
C ALA A 55 0.17 -6.30 -23.64
N GLU A 56 1.14 -5.42 -23.91
CA GLU A 56 1.20 -4.06 -23.35
C GLU A 56 -0.03 -3.22 -23.73
N THR A 57 -0.47 -3.34 -24.98
CA THR A 57 -1.71 -2.70 -25.47
C THR A 57 -2.93 -3.24 -24.74
N SER A 58 -3.02 -4.57 -24.54
CA SER A 58 -4.14 -5.21 -23.85
C SER A 58 -4.19 -4.85 -22.36
N ALA A 59 -3.03 -4.74 -21.70
CA ALA A 59 -2.93 -4.29 -20.31
C ALA A 59 -3.42 -2.84 -20.15
N THR A 60 -2.99 -1.95 -21.05
CA THR A 60 -3.45 -0.55 -21.07
C THR A 60 -4.98 -0.45 -21.25
N GLN A 61 -5.55 -1.30 -22.11
CA GLN A 61 -7.00 -1.38 -22.31
C GLN A 61 -7.73 -1.90 -21.06
N ALA A 62 -7.17 -2.88 -20.35
CA ALA A 62 -7.73 -3.41 -19.11
C ALA A 62 -7.70 -2.36 -17.99
N ASP A 63 -6.61 -1.60 -17.83
CA ASP A 63 -6.51 -0.51 -16.87
C ASP A 63 -7.54 0.58 -17.16
N THR A 64 -7.71 0.93 -18.44
CA THR A 64 -8.73 1.89 -18.87
C THR A 64 -10.14 1.40 -18.56
N ALA A 65 -10.42 0.11 -18.77
CA ALA A 65 -11.71 -0.50 -18.43
C ALA A 65 -11.97 -0.53 -16.92
N MET A 66 -10.95 -0.81 -16.12
CA MET A 66 -11.01 -0.80 -14.65
C MET A 66 -11.28 0.61 -14.12
N GLN A 67 -10.60 1.63 -14.64
CA GLN A 67 -10.87 3.03 -14.30
C GLN A 67 -12.29 3.46 -14.68
N GLY A 68 -12.78 3.00 -15.84
CA GLY A 68 -14.17 3.22 -16.26
C GLY A 68 -15.19 2.56 -15.34
N ALA A 69 -14.94 1.31 -14.91
CA ALA A 69 -15.79 0.58 -13.97
C ALA A 69 -15.81 1.23 -12.57
N GLU A 70 -14.65 1.67 -12.08
CA GLU A 70 -14.54 2.38 -10.80
C GLU A 70 -15.27 3.73 -10.84
N THR A 71 -15.16 4.46 -11.95
CA THR A 71 -15.93 5.70 -12.18
C THR A 71 -17.43 5.43 -12.18
N ALA A 72 -17.88 4.37 -12.87
CA ALA A 72 -19.29 3.98 -12.89
C ALA A 72 -19.80 3.56 -11.50
N ARG A 73 -18.97 2.85 -10.71
CA ARG A 73 -19.27 2.49 -9.32
C ARG A 73 -19.42 3.73 -8.44
N GLN A 74 -18.53 4.71 -8.55
CA GLN A 74 -18.61 5.97 -7.81
C GLN A 74 -19.86 6.79 -8.18
N GLN A 75 -20.22 6.82 -9.46
CA GLN A 75 -21.48 7.44 -9.93
C GLN A 75 -22.71 6.71 -9.36
N ALA A 76 -22.71 5.38 -9.33
CA ALA A 76 -23.78 4.58 -8.75
C ALA A 76 -23.95 4.79 -7.24
N VAL A 77 -22.84 4.89 -6.48
CA VAL A 77 -22.85 5.21 -5.04
C VAL A 77 -23.40 6.62 -4.81
N THR A 78 -22.99 7.59 -5.63
CA THR A 78 -23.49 8.96 -5.57
C THR A 78 -25.01 9.01 -5.83
N ALA A 79 -25.48 8.31 -6.86
CA ALA A 79 -26.90 8.20 -7.19
C ALA A 79 -27.71 7.50 -6.08
N GLN A 80 -27.16 6.43 -5.47
CA GLN A 80 -27.79 5.75 -4.33
C GLN A 80 -27.90 6.68 -3.11
N ASN A 81 -26.86 7.47 -2.81
CA ASN A 81 -26.88 8.42 -1.70
C ASN A 81 -27.88 9.55 -1.95
N ALA A 82 -27.95 10.07 -3.18
CA ALA A 82 -28.98 11.04 -3.57
C ALA A 82 -30.38 10.46 -3.40
N ALA A 83 -30.61 9.19 -3.80
CA ALA A 83 -31.89 8.51 -3.61
C ALA A 83 -32.25 8.32 -2.12
N LYS A 84 -31.29 7.98 -1.26
CA LYS A 84 -31.49 7.89 0.21
C LYS A 84 -31.87 9.24 0.81
N ILE A 85 -31.21 10.33 0.40
CA ILE A 85 -31.52 11.69 0.84
C ILE A 85 -32.94 12.08 0.39
N SER A 86 -33.28 11.84 -0.87
CA SER A 86 -34.63 12.10 -1.41
C SER A 86 -35.70 11.29 -0.68
N ALA A 87 -35.43 10.02 -0.33
CA ALA A 87 -36.35 9.19 0.44
C ALA A 87 -36.54 9.70 1.87
N ALA A 88 -35.47 10.17 2.53
CA ALA A 88 -35.55 10.79 3.86
C ALA A 88 -36.33 12.12 3.83
N GLN A 89 -36.12 12.93 2.80
CA GLN A 89 -36.88 14.16 2.57
C GLN A 89 -38.36 13.88 2.30
N ALA A 90 -38.68 12.86 1.49
CA ALA A 90 -40.05 12.43 1.24
C ALA A 90 -40.74 11.90 2.51
N SER A 91 -40.02 11.14 3.34
CA SER A 91 -40.52 10.68 4.64
C SER A 91 -40.83 11.85 5.58
N THR A 92 -39.93 12.83 5.66
CA THR A 92 -40.13 14.06 6.45
C THR A 92 -41.32 14.88 5.94
N ALA A 93 -41.46 15.03 4.62
CA ALA A 93 -42.60 15.71 4.01
C ALA A 93 -43.94 14.98 4.25
N ALA A 94 -43.93 13.64 4.25
CA ALA A 94 -45.11 12.83 4.58
C ALA A 94 -45.51 12.95 6.06
N GLN A 95 -44.53 13.01 6.96
CA GLN A 95 -44.76 13.30 8.38
C GLN A 95 -45.34 14.71 8.58
N GLN A 96 -44.79 15.72 7.90
CA GLN A 96 -45.31 17.08 7.92
C GLN A 96 -46.74 17.15 7.37
N THR A 97 -47.04 16.47 6.27
CA THR A 97 -48.41 16.40 5.71
C THR A 97 -49.39 15.76 6.70
N THR A 98 -48.95 14.76 7.48
CA THR A 98 -49.77 14.12 8.51
C THR A 98 -50.00 15.05 9.71
N ALA A 99 -48.97 15.81 10.10
CA ALA A 99 -49.09 16.86 11.11
C ALA A 99 -50.03 17.99 10.65
N ASP A 100 -49.91 18.45 9.40
CA ASP A 100 -50.75 19.48 8.80
C ASP A 100 -52.21 19.03 8.68
N LYS A 101 -52.47 17.76 8.34
CA LYS A 101 -53.82 17.17 8.39
C LYS A 101 -54.42 17.19 9.80
N THR A 102 -53.60 16.91 10.81
CA THR A 102 -54.03 16.93 12.22
C THR A 102 -54.33 18.35 12.70
N ILE A 103 -53.49 19.32 12.31
CA ILE A 103 -53.70 20.75 12.55
C ILE A 103 -54.96 21.25 11.82
N THR A 104 -55.15 20.86 10.55
CA THR A 104 -56.32 21.23 9.74
C THR A 104 -57.62 20.64 10.30
N ALA A 105 -57.60 19.41 10.82
CA ALA A 105 -58.73 18.82 11.54
C ALA A 105 -59.02 19.55 12.88
N GLY A 106 -57.98 20.03 13.56
CA GLY A 106 -58.09 20.91 14.73
C GLY A 106 -58.70 22.28 14.39
N TYR A 107 -58.29 22.88 13.28
CA TYR A 107 -58.89 24.11 12.75
C TYR A 107 -60.34 23.89 12.30
N ALA A 108 -60.69 22.75 11.70
CA ALA A 108 -62.08 22.42 11.34
C ALA A 108 -62.98 22.23 12.57
N LYS A 109 -62.43 21.70 13.67
CA LYS A 109 -63.14 21.59 14.97
C LYS A 109 -63.33 22.95 15.64
N THR A 110 -62.37 23.87 15.46
CA THR A 110 -62.43 25.25 15.94
C THR A 110 -63.36 26.11 15.07
N ALA A 111 -63.36 25.92 13.76
CA ALA A 111 -64.25 26.58 12.79
C ALA A 111 -65.72 26.14 12.93
N LYS A 112 -65.99 24.92 13.41
CA LYS A 112 -67.35 24.47 13.79
C LYS A 112 -67.86 25.14 15.08
N THR A 113 -67.01 25.84 15.82
CA THR A 113 -67.35 26.59 17.04
C THR A 113 -67.49 28.11 16.77
N CYS A 114 -67.10 28.60 15.59
CA CYS A 114 -67.22 30.01 15.19
C CYS A 114 -67.97 30.19 13.87
N ALA A 115 -69.10 29.50 13.72
CA ALA A 115 -70.10 29.85 12.73
C ALA A 115 -71.04 30.92 13.32
N ASP A 116 -70.60 32.19 13.27
CA ASP A 116 -71.50 33.34 13.16
C ASP A 116 -70.83 34.44 12.29
N SER A 117 -71.41 34.60 11.09
CA SER A 117 -71.28 35.71 10.13
C SER A 117 -69.93 35.95 9.42
N THR A 118 -69.88 35.70 8.10
CA THR A 118 -69.96 36.73 7.00
C THR A 118 -69.48 36.13 5.66
N ALA A 119 -70.04 36.60 4.54
CA ALA A 119 -70.03 36.00 3.19
C ALA A 119 -68.68 35.86 2.43
N ALA A 120 -67.51 36.03 3.05
CA ALA A 120 -66.20 35.94 2.38
C ALA A 120 -65.68 34.50 2.21
N ASP A 121 -66.00 33.59 3.13
CA ASP A 121 -65.47 32.21 3.12
C ASP A 121 -66.02 31.35 1.97
N ARG A 122 -67.18 31.71 1.40
CA ARG A 122 -67.77 30.95 0.29
C ARG A 122 -66.96 31.05 -1.02
N GLN A 123 -66.27 32.15 -1.26
CA GLN A 123 -65.52 32.35 -2.51
C GLN A 123 -64.17 31.62 -2.49
N ALA A 124 -63.50 31.56 -1.33
CA ALA A 124 -62.27 30.79 -1.14
C ALA A 124 -62.50 29.28 -1.22
N VAL A 125 -63.62 28.78 -0.66
CA VAL A 125 -64.00 27.36 -0.75
C VAL A 125 -64.31 26.95 -2.19
N GLN A 126 -64.89 27.85 -3.00
CA GLN A 126 -65.18 27.56 -4.41
C GLN A 126 -63.91 27.47 -5.26
N THR A 127 -62.94 28.37 -5.07
CA THR A 127 -61.62 28.30 -5.73
C THR A 127 -60.82 27.06 -5.32
N LEU A 128 -60.87 26.67 -4.05
CA LEU A 128 -60.23 25.44 -3.57
C LEU A 128 -60.91 24.17 -4.12
N ALA A 129 -62.23 24.16 -4.28
CA ALA A 129 -62.95 23.02 -4.87
C ALA A 129 -62.61 22.83 -6.36
N GLU A 130 -62.42 23.92 -7.11
CA GLU A 130 -61.96 23.89 -8.50
C GLU A 130 -60.52 23.35 -8.60
N GLN A 131 -59.61 23.82 -7.73
CA GLN A 131 -58.23 23.34 -7.69
C GLN A 131 -58.13 21.85 -7.32
N VAL A 132 -58.90 21.38 -6.34
CA VAL A 132 -58.95 19.96 -5.97
C VAL A 132 -59.46 19.08 -7.12
N THR A 133 -60.36 19.61 -7.95
CA THR A 133 -60.86 18.90 -9.14
C THR A 133 -59.78 18.78 -10.21
N ALA A 134 -58.99 19.83 -10.43
CA ALA A 134 -57.85 19.82 -11.35
C ALA A 134 -56.73 18.88 -10.86
N ASP A 135 -56.39 18.94 -9.58
CA ASP A 135 -55.35 18.08 -8.99
C ASP A 135 -55.75 16.60 -9.05
N LYS A 136 -57.05 16.29 -8.88
CA LYS A 136 -57.57 14.92 -9.02
C LYS A 136 -57.45 14.39 -10.45
N ALA A 137 -57.62 15.24 -11.47
CA ALA A 137 -57.41 14.87 -12.86
C ALA A 137 -55.93 14.57 -13.14
N ASN A 138 -55.02 15.41 -12.64
CA ASN A 138 -53.56 15.22 -12.78
C ASN A 138 -53.08 13.93 -12.08
N VAL A 139 -53.63 13.61 -10.90
CA VAL A 139 -53.32 12.35 -10.19
C VAL A 139 -53.81 11.13 -10.97
N ALA A 140 -54.97 11.21 -11.60
CA ALA A 140 -55.48 10.12 -12.43
C ALA A 140 -54.62 9.88 -13.68
N GLU A 141 -54.15 10.95 -14.33
CA GLU A 141 -53.24 10.88 -15.48
C GLU A 141 -51.87 10.30 -15.08
N ASN A 142 -51.31 10.75 -13.94
CA ASN A 142 -50.06 10.21 -13.42
C ASN A 142 -50.18 8.73 -13.02
N ALA A 143 -51.31 8.31 -12.44
CA ALA A 143 -51.56 6.91 -12.11
C ALA A 143 -51.64 6.02 -13.36
N ALA A 144 -52.23 6.52 -14.45
CA ALA A 144 -52.25 5.80 -15.74
C ALA A 144 -50.84 5.64 -16.32
N LYS A 145 -50.01 6.69 -16.24
CA LYS A 145 -48.62 6.66 -16.72
C LYS A 145 -47.73 5.70 -15.93
N VAL A 146 -47.89 5.67 -14.60
CA VAL A 146 -47.19 4.70 -13.72
C VAL A 146 -47.58 3.25 -14.04
N ALA A 147 -48.84 3.00 -14.42
CA ALA A 147 -49.27 1.67 -14.83
C ALA A 147 -48.64 1.23 -16.17
N GLU A 148 -48.46 2.17 -17.10
CA GLU A 148 -47.80 1.93 -18.39
C GLU A 148 -46.30 1.64 -18.20
N ASP A 149 -45.60 2.44 -17.39
CA ASP A 149 -44.18 2.25 -17.05
C ASP A 149 -43.94 0.91 -16.32
N ARG A 150 -44.88 0.51 -15.44
CA ARG A 150 -44.83 -0.80 -14.78
C ARG A 150 -44.92 -1.96 -15.77
N THR A 151 -45.81 -1.85 -16.75
CA THR A 151 -45.99 -2.88 -17.79
C THR A 151 -44.74 -3.01 -18.66
N ALA A 152 -44.10 -1.88 -18.99
CA ALA A 152 -42.83 -1.86 -19.72
C ALA A 152 -41.68 -2.50 -18.92
N ALA A 153 -41.60 -2.22 -17.61
CA ALA A 153 -40.61 -2.81 -16.71
C ALA A 153 -40.79 -4.34 -16.53
N GLU A 154 -42.05 -4.81 -16.40
CA GLU A 154 -42.35 -6.24 -16.31
C GLU A 154 -41.98 -6.97 -17.61
N THR A 155 -42.20 -6.36 -18.77
CA THR A 155 -41.80 -6.92 -20.08
C THR A 155 -40.27 -6.99 -20.23
N ALA A 156 -39.55 -5.97 -19.78
CA ALA A 156 -38.09 -5.96 -19.80
C ALA A 156 -37.49 -7.02 -18.87
N ALA A 157 -38.07 -7.21 -17.68
CA ALA A 157 -37.65 -8.25 -16.74
C ALA A 157 -37.89 -9.67 -17.28
N GLN A 158 -39.04 -9.90 -17.93
CA GLN A 158 -39.34 -11.19 -18.58
C GLN A 158 -38.40 -11.48 -19.75
N THR A 159 -38.02 -10.45 -20.52
CA THR A 159 -37.03 -10.58 -21.60
C THR A 159 -35.64 -10.93 -21.06
N ALA A 160 -35.20 -10.29 -19.98
CA ALA A 160 -33.93 -10.59 -19.33
C ALA A 160 -33.91 -12.02 -18.74
N GLN A 161 -35.02 -12.47 -18.15
CA GLN A 161 -35.16 -13.83 -17.64
C GLN A 161 -35.12 -14.87 -18.77
N ALA A 162 -35.81 -14.63 -19.89
CA ALA A 162 -35.77 -15.52 -21.06
C ALA A 162 -34.37 -15.60 -21.69
N VAL A 163 -33.58 -14.51 -21.66
CA VAL A 163 -32.18 -14.52 -22.08
C VAL A 163 -31.33 -15.36 -21.11
N ALA A 164 -31.52 -15.20 -19.79
CA ALA A 164 -30.81 -16.00 -18.78
C ALA A 164 -31.15 -17.50 -18.87
N ASP A 165 -32.42 -17.84 -19.12
CA ASP A 165 -32.91 -19.21 -19.26
C ASP A 165 -32.49 -19.85 -20.61
N SER A 166 -32.10 -19.04 -21.61
CA SER A 166 -31.62 -19.51 -22.93
C SER A 166 -30.12 -19.83 -22.98
N LEU A 167 -29.37 -19.54 -21.91
CA LEU A 167 -27.94 -19.83 -21.82
C LEU A 167 -27.73 -21.32 -21.47
N PRO A 168 -26.93 -22.08 -22.25
CA PRO A 168 -26.63 -23.48 -21.93
C PRO A 168 -25.95 -23.63 -20.56
N GLU A 169 -26.26 -24.70 -19.81
CA GLU A 169 -25.68 -25.03 -18.47
C GLU A 169 -24.14 -24.99 -18.43
N ASP A 170 -23.49 -25.20 -19.58
CA ASP A 170 -22.04 -25.11 -19.74
C ASP A 170 -21.48 -23.69 -19.54
N TYR A 171 -22.25 -22.63 -19.82
CA TYR A 171 -21.78 -21.25 -19.70
C TYR A 171 -21.77 -20.78 -18.23
N VAL A 172 -22.78 -21.15 -17.44
CA VAL A 172 -22.82 -20.87 -16.00
C VAL A 172 -21.71 -21.65 -15.27
N THR A 173 -21.48 -22.90 -15.68
CA THR A 173 -20.39 -23.74 -15.15
C THR A 173 -19.00 -23.21 -15.56
N ALA A 174 -18.86 -22.68 -16.79
CA ALA A 174 -17.63 -22.06 -17.25
C ALA A 174 -17.35 -20.75 -16.53
N VAL A 175 -18.35 -19.90 -16.29
CA VAL A 175 -18.19 -18.64 -15.52
C VAL A 175 -17.83 -18.93 -14.06
N ALA A 176 -18.43 -19.95 -13.44
CA ALA A 176 -18.06 -20.37 -12.08
C ALA A 176 -16.62 -20.95 -12.02
N LYS A 177 -16.19 -21.72 -13.03
CA LYS A 177 -14.80 -22.18 -13.15
C LYS A 177 -13.83 -21.05 -13.42
N ILE A 178 -14.21 -20.06 -14.25
CA ILE A 178 -13.39 -18.87 -14.51
C ILE A 178 -13.27 -18.04 -13.24
N ALA A 179 -14.35 -17.80 -12.50
CA ALA A 179 -14.30 -17.10 -11.22
C ALA A 179 -13.41 -17.82 -10.20
N LYS A 180 -13.54 -19.14 -10.07
CA LYS A 180 -12.68 -19.96 -9.21
C LYS A 180 -11.22 -19.95 -9.66
N ASN A 181 -10.96 -20.04 -10.96
CA ASN A 181 -9.60 -19.92 -11.51
C ASN A 181 -9.06 -18.49 -11.34
N THR A 182 -9.89 -17.45 -11.40
CA THR A 182 -9.51 -16.06 -11.12
C THR A 182 -9.18 -15.86 -9.65
N GLU A 183 -9.90 -16.50 -8.72
CA GLU A 183 -9.58 -16.53 -7.29
C GLU A 183 -8.30 -17.33 -7.00
N GLU A 184 -8.10 -18.48 -7.67
CA GLU A 184 -6.89 -19.29 -7.56
C GLU A 184 -5.68 -18.52 -8.15
N ILE A 185 -5.82 -17.84 -9.29
CA ILE A 185 -4.80 -16.95 -9.88
C ILE A 185 -4.54 -15.74 -8.97
N ALA A 186 -5.57 -15.14 -8.37
CA ALA A 186 -5.41 -14.06 -7.40
C ALA A 186 -4.67 -14.51 -6.13
N SER A 187 -4.85 -15.77 -5.71
CA SER A 187 -4.11 -16.36 -4.58
C SER A 187 -2.65 -16.73 -4.89
N VAL A 188 -2.25 -16.72 -6.17
CA VAL A 188 -0.89 -17.01 -6.66
C VAL A 188 -0.13 -15.72 -7.07
N LYS A 189 -0.71 -14.53 -6.87
CA LYS A 189 -0.09 -13.26 -7.28
C LYS A 189 1.19 -12.96 -6.49
N LEU A 190 2.34 -13.30 -7.09
CA LEU A 190 3.56 -12.53 -6.90
C LEU A 190 3.30 -11.12 -7.43
N SER A 191 3.73 -10.12 -6.70
CA SER A 191 3.79 -8.74 -7.20
C SER A 191 4.67 -8.65 -8.46
N ASP A 192 4.47 -7.64 -9.30
CA ASP A 192 5.33 -7.39 -10.46
C ASP A 192 6.81 -7.27 -10.05
N LYS A 193 7.08 -6.69 -8.88
CA LYS A 193 8.41 -6.58 -8.26
C LYS A 193 9.00 -7.97 -7.97
N GLU A 194 8.20 -8.88 -7.43
CA GLU A 194 8.63 -10.26 -7.16
C GLU A 194 8.81 -11.07 -8.44
N LEU A 195 7.94 -10.94 -9.43
CA LEU A 195 8.08 -11.62 -10.72
C LEU A 195 9.35 -11.16 -11.45
N GLN A 196 9.60 -9.85 -11.50
CA GLN A 196 10.84 -9.31 -12.09
C GLN A 196 12.07 -9.82 -11.36
N ARG A 197 12.03 -9.89 -10.02
CA ARG A 197 13.11 -10.44 -9.20
C ARG A 197 13.37 -11.92 -9.53
N ARG A 198 12.33 -12.73 -9.77
CA ARG A 198 12.48 -14.12 -10.25
C ARG A 198 13.12 -14.23 -11.61
N VAL A 199 12.65 -13.44 -12.59
CA VAL A 199 13.22 -13.43 -13.95
C VAL A 199 14.71 -13.06 -13.91
N ASN A 200 15.06 -12.01 -13.15
CA ASN A 200 16.45 -11.57 -13.00
C ASN A 200 17.32 -12.61 -12.29
N ALA A 201 16.78 -13.30 -11.28
CA ALA A 201 17.46 -14.38 -10.58
C ALA A 201 17.74 -15.57 -11.51
N LEU A 202 16.75 -16.01 -12.30
CA LEU A 202 16.91 -17.09 -13.29
C LEU A 202 17.96 -16.75 -14.35
N TYR A 203 17.96 -15.52 -14.87
CA TYR A 203 18.98 -15.05 -15.81
C TYR A 203 20.39 -15.11 -15.19
N SER A 204 20.54 -14.64 -13.94
CA SER A 204 21.81 -14.62 -13.23
C SER A 204 22.33 -16.04 -12.89
N ILE A 205 21.44 -16.95 -12.53
CA ILE A 205 21.76 -18.38 -12.37
C ILE A 205 22.27 -18.97 -13.68
N GLY A 206 21.66 -18.61 -14.82
CA GLY A 206 22.15 -19.00 -16.15
C GLY A 206 23.56 -18.51 -16.47
N GLN A 207 24.06 -17.48 -15.77
CA GLN A 207 25.43 -16.97 -15.86
C GLN A 207 26.37 -17.54 -14.77
N GLY A 208 25.91 -18.52 -13.98
CA GLY A 208 26.69 -19.14 -12.91
C GLY A 208 26.73 -18.38 -11.58
N ILE A 209 25.90 -17.34 -11.41
CA ILE A 209 25.82 -16.56 -10.16
C ILE A 209 24.87 -17.27 -9.21
N THR A 210 25.31 -17.50 -7.96
CA THR A 210 24.50 -18.18 -6.93
C THR A 210 23.96 -17.23 -5.86
N HIS A 211 24.70 -16.14 -5.58
CA HIS A 211 24.35 -15.13 -4.58
C HIS A 211 24.55 -13.73 -5.14
N LYS A 212 23.76 -12.77 -4.65
CA LYS A 212 23.88 -11.35 -4.99
C LYS A 212 23.58 -10.48 -3.77
N PHE A 213 24.20 -9.30 -3.70
CA PHE A 213 23.75 -8.25 -2.80
C PHE A 213 22.64 -7.42 -3.44
N GLU A 214 21.59 -7.18 -2.68
CA GLU A 214 20.50 -6.27 -3.05
C GLU A 214 20.39 -5.16 -2.01
N THR A 215 19.98 -3.98 -2.45
CA THR A 215 19.74 -2.84 -1.58
C THR A 215 18.27 -2.42 -1.69
N ASP A 216 17.65 -2.21 -0.54
CA ASP A 216 16.32 -1.61 -0.45
C ASP A 216 16.45 -0.18 0.09
N THR A 217 15.70 0.76 -0.49
CA THR A 217 15.67 2.17 -0.09
C THR A 217 14.25 2.70 0.12
N ASP A 218 13.25 1.81 0.07
CA ASP A 218 11.84 2.16 0.22
C ASP A 218 11.61 2.73 1.63
N THR A 219 10.75 3.75 1.75
CA THR A 219 10.45 4.37 3.05
C THR A 219 9.34 3.59 3.74
N ALA A 220 9.63 3.04 4.93
CA ALA A 220 8.69 2.20 5.66
C ALA A 220 8.96 2.26 7.17
N TYR A 221 7.93 1.99 7.97
CA TYR A 221 8.11 1.83 9.42
C TYR A 221 8.62 0.42 9.75
N ALA A 222 8.08 -0.60 9.06
CA ALA A 222 8.55 -1.98 9.12
C ALA A 222 8.66 -2.55 7.70
N LYS A 223 9.67 -3.40 7.47
CA LYS A 223 9.92 -4.06 6.20
C LYS A 223 10.02 -5.56 6.38
N THR A 224 9.31 -6.30 5.55
CA THR A 224 9.43 -7.76 5.47
C THR A 224 10.64 -8.15 4.64
N ILE A 225 11.45 -9.08 5.14
CA ILE A 225 12.61 -9.58 4.41
C ILE A 225 12.12 -10.41 3.21
N PRO A 226 12.52 -10.08 1.97
CA PRO A 226 11.95 -10.70 0.79
C PRO A 226 12.44 -12.14 0.56
N THR A 227 11.68 -12.92 -0.22
CA THR A 227 11.96 -14.34 -0.50
C THR A 227 13.39 -14.60 -0.98
N GLY A 228 14.11 -15.53 -0.34
CA GLY A 228 15.49 -15.87 -0.69
C GLY A 228 16.53 -14.82 -0.29
N ALA A 229 16.11 -13.74 0.39
CA ALA A 229 17.02 -12.79 1.02
C ALA A 229 17.26 -13.12 2.48
N LYS A 230 18.42 -12.69 2.96
CA LYS A 230 18.74 -12.54 4.36
C LYS A 230 19.23 -11.10 4.56
N LEU A 231 18.63 -10.39 5.50
CA LEU A 231 19.08 -9.04 5.87
C LEU A 231 20.50 -9.16 6.42
N MET A 232 21.41 -8.27 5.99
CA MET A 232 22.81 -8.25 6.41
C MET A 232 23.14 -7.01 7.22
N SER A 233 22.62 -5.85 6.81
CA SER A 233 22.87 -4.60 7.51
C SER A 233 21.82 -3.54 7.19
N VAL A 234 21.69 -2.58 8.10
CA VAL A 234 21.04 -1.29 7.82
C VAL A 234 22.17 -0.27 7.62
N LYS A 235 22.34 0.20 6.39
CA LYS A 235 23.40 1.13 5.98
C LYS A 235 23.10 2.55 6.43
N SER A 236 21.86 2.99 6.29
CA SER A 236 21.46 4.32 6.72
C SER A 236 20.02 4.40 7.20
N ILE A 237 19.76 5.35 8.09
CA ILE A 237 18.42 5.70 8.56
C ILE A 237 18.28 7.23 8.52
N GLY A 238 17.23 7.70 7.86
CA GLY A 238 16.86 9.10 7.76
C GLY A 238 15.73 9.48 8.70
N GLY A 239 15.67 10.78 9.02
CA GLY A 239 14.55 11.37 9.75
C GLY A 239 13.33 11.63 8.87
N ARG A 240 12.18 11.84 9.52
CA ARG A 240 10.95 12.31 8.89
C ARG A 240 10.24 13.32 9.78
N SER A 241 10.01 14.51 9.25
CA SER A 241 9.15 15.54 9.85
C SER A 241 7.83 15.63 9.10
N GLU A 242 6.72 15.61 9.82
CA GLU A 242 5.38 15.71 9.24
C GLU A 242 4.47 16.58 10.13
N VAL A 243 3.51 17.29 9.52
CA VAL A 243 2.50 18.02 10.29
C VAL A 243 1.37 17.06 10.65
N ILE A 244 1.25 16.74 11.93
CA ILE A 244 0.21 15.86 12.48
C ILE A 244 -0.54 16.65 13.55
N ASP A 245 -1.88 16.66 13.47
CA ASP A 245 -2.75 17.38 14.41
C ASP A 245 -2.39 18.89 14.59
N GLY A 246 -1.82 19.50 13.53
CA GLY A 246 -1.41 20.91 13.53
C GLY A 246 -0.06 21.21 14.16
N GLU A 247 0.70 20.20 14.57
CA GLU A 247 2.07 20.32 15.08
C GLU A 247 3.06 19.58 14.18
N ILE A 248 4.31 20.05 14.15
CA ILE A 248 5.38 19.31 13.45
C ILE A 248 5.87 18.20 14.38
N VAL A 249 5.68 16.96 13.96
CA VAL A 249 6.23 15.76 14.60
C VAL A 249 7.52 15.38 13.87
N ASN A 250 8.62 15.29 14.61
CA ASN A 250 9.92 14.82 14.10
C ASN A 250 10.12 13.36 14.52
N ALA A 251 9.99 12.44 13.57
CA ALA A 251 10.14 11.01 13.76
C ALA A 251 11.60 10.59 13.53
N GLY A 252 12.45 10.81 14.54
CA GLY A 252 13.72 10.10 14.66
C GLY A 252 13.49 8.63 15.01
N THR A 253 14.40 7.75 14.60
CA THR A 253 14.38 6.35 15.01
C THR A 253 15.00 6.22 16.40
N GLU A 254 14.31 5.57 17.31
CA GLU A 254 14.79 5.34 18.68
C GLU A 254 15.46 3.98 18.81
N GLU A 255 14.96 3.00 18.06
CA GLU A 255 15.48 1.63 18.04
C GLU A 255 15.17 0.96 16.71
N VAL A 256 16.03 0.01 16.33
CA VAL A 256 15.77 -0.93 15.25
C VAL A 256 15.46 -2.28 15.86
N VAL A 257 14.35 -2.89 15.46
CA VAL A 257 13.97 -4.23 15.93
C VAL A 257 14.03 -5.18 14.76
N GLU A 258 14.86 -6.19 14.88
CA GLU A 258 14.88 -7.32 13.96
C GLU A 258 14.02 -8.44 14.53
N GLN A 259 13.21 -9.08 13.70
CA GLN A 259 12.28 -10.14 14.10
C GLN A 259 12.31 -11.25 13.06
N GLY A 260 12.65 -12.46 13.49
CA GLY A 260 12.57 -13.66 12.64
C GLY A 260 11.16 -13.93 12.14
N ARG A 261 11.03 -14.79 11.14
CA ARG A 261 9.73 -15.09 10.50
C ARG A 261 8.71 -15.73 11.43
N ASN A 262 9.19 -16.44 12.44
CA ASN A 262 8.35 -17.06 13.44
C ASN A 262 7.93 -15.99 14.45
N LEU A 263 6.63 -15.73 14.53
CA LEU A 263 6.00 -14.74 15.40
C LEU A 263 5.60 -15.32 16.76
N PHE A 264 5.78 -16.62 16.97
CA PHE A 264 5.36 -17.30 18.18
C PHE A 264 6.40 -17.17 19.31
N ASP A 265 6.28 -16.10 20.09
CA ASP A 265 7.08 -15.87 21.29
C ASP A 265 6.44 -16.55 22.51
N VAL A 266 7.02 -17.66 22.94
CA VAL A 266 6.56 -18.43 24.11
C VAL A 266 6.59 -17.59 25.39
N GLU A 267 7.57 -16.72 25.55
CA GLU A 267 7.73 -15.92 26.77
C GLU A 267 6.65 -14.82 26.86
N LYS A 268 6.34 -14.17 25.73
CA LYS A 268 5.20 -13.23 25.66
C LYS A 268 3.87 -13.93 25.89
N CYS A 269 3.68 -15.14 25.38
CA CYS A 269 2.46 -15.93 25.63
C CYS A 269 2.27 -16.23 27.14
N ALA A 270 3.36 -16.53 27.85
CA ALA A 270 3.32 -16.88 29.26
C ALA A 270 3.03 -15.69 30.20
N ALA A 271 3.18 -14.44 29.71
CA ALA A 271 3.01 -13.21 30.49
C ALA A 271 1.55 -12.68 30.53
N LEU A 272 0.65 -13.18 29.68
CA LEU A 272 -0.68 -12.59 29.42
C LEU A 272 -1.80 -12.94 30.43
N GLY A 273 -1.47 -13.52 31.59
CA GLY A 273 -2.46 -13.76 32.65
C GLY A 273 -3.62 -14.70 32.22
N PRO A 274 -4.88 -14.47 32.63
CA PRO A 274 -6.00 -15.39 32.42
C PRO A 274 -6.60 -15.41 31.00
N TYR A 275 -6.03 -14.65 30.05
CA TYR A 275 -6.42 -14.66 28.64
C TYR A 275 -5.31 -15.33 27.85
N TYR A 276 -5.56 -16.56 27.41
CA TYR A 276 -4.48 -17.53 27.18
C TYR A 276 -4.03 -17.57 25.74
N GLY A 277 -3.39 -16.49 25.29
CA GLY A 277 -2.92 -16.33 23.92
C GLY A 277 -2.62 -14.88 23.59
N PHE A 278 -2.00 -14.61 22.44
CA PHE A 278 -1.95 -13.25 21.89
C PHE A 278 -2.87 -13.13 20.68
N GLU A 279 -3.42 -11.94 20.51
CA GLU A 279 -4.28 -11.63 19.38
C GLU A 279 -3.51 -11.67 18.06
N ILE A 280 -4.16 -12.21 17.04
CA ILE A 280 -3.66 -12.28 15.68
C ILE A 280 -4.72 -11.73 14.72
N ASP A 281 -4.28 -11.34 13.52
CA ASP A 281 -5.19 -10.96 12.44
C ASP A 281 -5.64 -12.18 11.61
N THR A 282 -6.44 -11.94 10.58
CA THR A 282 -6.95 -12.98 9.67
C THR A 282 -5.92 -13.50 8.67
N ASN A 283 -4.66 -13.05 8.71
CA ASN A 283 -3.59 -13.43 7.78
C ASN A 283 -2.45 -14.22 8.43
N LYS A 284 -2.76 -15.18 9.32
CA LYS A 284 -1.74 -15.99 10.00
C LYS A 284 -1.95 -17.49 9.78
N THR A 285 -0.84 -18.22 9.75
CA THR A 285 -0.82 -19.69 9.75
C THR A 285 -0.01 -20.21 10.93
N LEU A 286 -0.59 -21.13 11.69
CA LEU A 286 0.03 -21.81 12.84
C LEU A 286 0.35 -23.25 12.46
N GLN A 287 1.59 -23.68 12.71
CA GLN A 287 2.05 -25.05 12.52
C GLN A 287 2.68 -25.58 13.81
N ILE A 288 2.49 -26.88 14.06
CA ILE A 288 3.20 -27.64 15.09
C ILE A 288 3.86 -28.88 14.50
N ALA A 289 5.03 -29.25 15.01
CA ALA A 289 5.68 -30.53 14.75
C ALA A 289 6.15 -31.13 16.07
N LEU A 290 5.82 -32.41 16.32
CA LEU A 290 6.27 -33.09 17.53
C LEU A 290 7.79 -33.31 17.44
N LYS A 291 8.53 -32.90 18.47
CA LYS A 291 9.98 -33.06 18.53
C LYS A 291 10.36 -34.52 18.67
N ASP A 292 11.51 -34.90 18.11
CA ASP A 292 12.04 -36.26 18.21
C ASP A 292 12.18 -36.71 19.67
N GLY A 293 11.65 -37.91 19.97
CA GLY A 293 11.69 -38.51 21.31
C GLY A 293 10.77 -37.84 22.34
N LYS A 294 9.99 -36.82 21.97
CA LYS A 294 8.96 -36.24 22.83
C LYS A 294 7.61 -36.94 22.61
N THR A 295 6.73 -36.79 23.59
CA THR A 295 5.34 -37.25 23.51
C THR A 295 4.41 -36.06 23.67
N CYS A 296 3.24 -36.12 23.04
CA CYS A 296 2.23 -35.09 23.21
C CYS A 296 1.83 -34.99 24.69
N PRO A 297 1.86 -33.80 25.31
CA PRO A 297 1.36 -33.63 26.67
C PRO A 297 -0.11 -34.05 26.76
N THR A 298 -0.50 -34.56 27.92
CA THR A 298 -1.87 -35.03 28.16
C THR A 298 -2.72 -33.92 28.77
N ASN A 299 -4.04 -33.98 28.53
CA ASN A 299 -5.00 -33.01 29.07
C ASN A 299 -4.72 -31.55 28.68
N VAL A 300 -4.08 -31.31 27.53
CA VAL A 300 -3.86 -29.98 26.98
C VAL A 300 -4.56 -29.82 25.64
N SER A 301 -4.95 -28.59 25.30
CA SER A 301 -5.38 -28.19 23.98
C SER A 301 -4.58 -26.97 23.52
N PHE A 302 -4.28 -26.86 22.23
CA PHE A 302 -3.51 -25.76 21.65
C PHE A 302 -3.88 -25.52 20.19
N GLY A 303 -4.04 -24.27 19.77
CA GLY A 303 -4.48 -23.92 18.41
C GLY A 303 -4.96 -22.48 18.30
N ILE A 304 -5.75 -22.19 17.26
CA ILE A 304 -6.32 -20.86 17.05
C ILE A 304 -7.76 -20.82 17.60
N VAL A 305 -8.08 -19.76 18.34
CA VAL A 305 -9.39 -19.50 18.95
C VAL A 305 -9.92 -18.18 18.43
N TYR A 306 -11.22 -18.10 18.16
CA TYR A 306 -11.86 -16.88 17.66
C TYR A 306 -13.27 -16.70 18.21
N VAL A 307 -13.78 -15.46 18.22
CA VAL A 307 -15.06 -15.11 18.84
C VAL A 307 -16.02 -14.49 17.84
N HIS A 308 -17.13 -15.19 17.58
CA HIS A 308 -18.24 -14.74 16.71
C HIS A 308 -19.58 -15.02 17.39
N GLY A 309 -20.00 -14.15 18.32
CA GLY A 309 -21.14 -14.35 19.22
C GLY A 309 -20.88 -15.40 20.31
N ASN A 310 -20.25 -16.53 19.96
CA ASN A 310 -19.73 -17.57 20.84
C ASN A 310 -18.23 -17.83 20.53
N THR A 311 -17.52 -18.48 21.45
CA THR A 311 -16.12 -18.90 21.24
C THR A 311 -16.05 -20.13 20.33
N MET A 312 -15.26 -20.03 19.27
CA MET A 312 -14.96 -21.09 18.31
C MET A 312 -13.47 -21.43 18.34
N VAL A 313 -13.12 -22.66 18.02
CA VAL A 313 -11.77 -23.20 18.24
C VAL A 313 -11.33 -24.12 17.10
N ASN A 314 -10.12 -23.90 16.62
CA ASN A 314 -9.39 -24.77 15.71
C ASN A 314 -8.17 -25.35 16.43
N TRP A 315 -8.42 -26.38 17.23
CA TRP A 315 -7.40 -27.06 18.01
C TRP A 315 -6.51 -27.98 17.15
N LEU A 316 -5.21 -27.71 17.16
CA LEU A 316 -4.17 -28.60 16.64
C LEU A 316 -3.87 -29.73 17.63
N ILE A 317 -3.81 -29.39 18.91
CA ILE A 317 -3.70 -30.33 20.03
C ILE A 317 -5.03 -30.34 20.78
N THR A 318 -5.52 -31.53 21.11
CA THR A 318 -6.69 -31.75 21.96
C THR A 318 -6.32 -32.62 23.15
N SER A 319 -7.24 -32.79 24.12
CA SER A 319 -7.04 -33.70 25.25
C SER A 319 -6.72 -35.15 24.84
N ASN A 320 -7.05 -35.53 23.60
CA ASN A 320 -6.81 -36.86 23.04
C ASN A 320 -5.50 -36.95 22.23
N GLY A 321 -4.70 -35.89 22.19
CA GLY A 321 -3.46 -35.77 21.42
C GLY A 321 -3.56 -34.84 20.22
N VAL A 322 -2.60 -34.97 19.30
CA VAL A 322 -2.51 -34.18 18.07
C VAL A 322 -3.65 -34.55 17.12
N ARG A 323 -4.45 -33.57 16.73
CA ARG A 323 -5.56 -33.71 15.77
C ARG A 323 -5.10 -33.33 14.36
N GLU A 324 -4.43 -32.20 14.25
CA GLU A 324 -3.91 -31.62 13.01
C GLU A 324 -2.57 -30.94 13.32
N THR A 325 -1.75 -30.71 12.31
CA THR A 325 -0.42 -30.08 12.47
C THR A 325 -0.36 -28.66 11.90
N ILE A 326 -1.39 -28.20 11.20
CA ILE A 326 -1.46 -26.87 10.59
C ILE A 326 -2.89 -26.33 10.62
N THR A 327 -3.05 -25.06 10.94
CA THR A 327 -4.32 -24.33 10.85
C THR A 327 -4.06 -22.87 10.51
N ASN A 328 -5.04 -22.16 9.96
CA ASN A 328 -4.89 -20.75 9.59
C ASN A 328 -6.14 -19.95 9.94
N SER A 329 -5.99 -18.62 9.96
CA SER A 329 -7.03 -17.68 10.37
C SER A 329 -7.91 -17.13 9.23
N ARG A 330 -7.74 -17.63 7.99
CA ARG A 330 -8.34 -17.03 6.79
C ARG A 330 -9.86 -16.94 6.85
N ASP A 331 -10.48 -18.01 7.32
CA ASP A 331 -11.94 -18.17 7.31
C ASP A 331 -12.60 -17.63 8.59
N MET A 332 -11.83 -17.01 9.49
CA MET A 332 -12.31 -16.44 10.75
C MET A 332 -12.82 -14.99 10.58
N THR A 333 -13.36 -14.69 9.39
CA THR A 333 -13.93 -13.39 9.05
C THR A 333 -15.11 -13.07 9.97
N ASP A 334 -15.33 -11.79 10.26
CA ASP A 334 -16.37 -11.31 11.20
C ASP A 334 -16.17 -11.71 12.67
N SER A 335 -14.97 -12.19 13.04
CA SER A 335 -14.60 -12.40 14.43
C SER A 335 -14.27 -11.08 15.13
N THR A 336 -14.74 -10.93 16.37
CA THR A 336 -14.38 -9.80 17.23
C THR A 336 -12.98 -9.93 17.82
N GLN A 337 -12.47 -11.16 17.87
CA GLN A 337 -11.14 -11.49 18.39
C GLN A 337 -10.66 -12.80 17.77
N ILE A 338 -9.38 -12.89 17.43
CA ILE A 338 -8.70 -14.12 16.97
C ILE A 338 -7.38 -14.23 17.75
N MET A 339 -7.07 -15.41 18.28
CA MET A 339 -5.92 -15.63 19.16
C MET A 339 -5.27 -16.99 18.92
N VAL A 340 -3.96 -17.10 19.18
CA VAL A 340 -3.30 -18.41 19.37
C VAL A 340 -3.36 -18.76 20.85
N ALA A 341 -3.98 -19.88 21.23
CA ALA A 341 -4.29 -20.17 22.63
C ALA A 341 -4.04 -21.60 23.09
N CYS A 342 -4.00 -21.80 24.41
CA CYS A 342 -3.97 -23.12 25.04
C CYS A 342 -5.02 -23.32 26.16
N TYR A 343 -5.29 -24.59 26.50
CA TYR A 343 -6.11 -25.00 27.64
C TYR A 343 -5.51 -26.23 28.34
N PRO A 344 -5.45 -26.33 29.68
CA PRO A 344 -5.68 -25.27 30.64
C PRO A 344 -4.72 -24.13 30.39
N GLY A 345 -5.25 -22.92 30.38
CA GLY A 345 -4.43 -21.76 30.16
C GLY A 345 -3.53 -21.50 31.35
N ASN A 346 -2.23 -21.64 31.19
CA ASN A 346 -1.23 -21.19 32.16
C ASN A 346 0.17 -21.36 31.55
N LYS A 347 1.16 -20.76 32.22
CA LYS A 347 2.56 -20.83 31.84
C LYS A 347 3.10 -22.26 31.77
N GLU A 348 2.70 -23.14 32.69
CA GLU A 348 3.18 -24.52 32.75
C GLU A 348 2.67 -25.34 31.55
N THR A 349 1.41 -25.18 31.17
CA THR A 349 0.82 -25.79 29.98
C THR A 349 1.52 -25.31 28.71
N MET A 350 1.68 -23.98 28.55
CA MET A 350 2.38 -23.41 27.38
C MET A 350 3.82 -23.92 27.29
N GLN A 351 4.54 -23.96 28.41
CA GLN A 351 5.90 -24.48 28.45
C GLN A 351 5.94 -25.98 28.12
N SER A 352 5.02 -26.77 28.67
CA SER A 352 4.93 -28.20 28.35
C SER A 352 4.64 -28.46 26.87
N ILE A 353 3.85 -27.61 26.23
CA ILE A 353 3.57 -27.70 24.79
C ILE A 353 4.82 -27.28 23.99
N ALA A 354 5.46 -26.15 24.35
CA ALA A 354 6.68 -25.68 23.71
C ALA A 354 7.87 -26.65 23.88
N ASP A 355 7.94 -27.38 24.98
CA ASP A 355 8.96 -28.40 25.24
C ASP A 355 8.77 -29.66 24.37
N ALA A 356 7.53 -29.94 23.98
CA ALA A 356 7.16 -31.11 23.20
C ALA A 356 7.11 -30.82 21.68
N PHE A 357 6.78 -29.60 21.27
CA PHE A 357 6.56 -29.24 19.87
C PHE A 357 7.49 -28.12 19.40
N ASP A 358 7.89 -28.20 18.13
CA ASP A 358 8.33 -27.06 17.34
C ASP A 358 7.08 -26.32 16.88
N ILE A 359 6.91 -25.08 17.33
CA ILE A 359 5.71 -24.27 17.09
C ILE A 359 6.11 -23.05 16.26
N MET A 360 5.41 -22.86 15.16
CA MET A 360 5.68 -21.75 14.24
C MET A 360 4.40 -21.05 13.83
N LEU A 361 4.33 -19.77 14.14
CA LEU A 361 3.31 -18.85 13.65
C LEU A 361 3.95 -17.92 12.62
N VAL A 362 3.40 -17.85 11.42
CA VAL A 362 3.94 -17.02 10.33
C VAL A 362 2.86 -16.12 9.74
N ASP A 363 3.29 -15.00 9.18
CA ASP A 363 2.45 -14.13 8.37
C ASP A 363 2.17 -14.73 6.98
N GLY A 364 0.92 -14.73 6.55
CA GLY A 364 0.44 -15.36 5.32
C GLY A 364 -0.40 -16.63 5.56
N ILE A 365 -1.18 -16.99 4.54
CA ILE A 365 -2.01 -18.20 4.53
C ILE A 365 -1.32 -19.31 3.73
N TYR A 366 -0.85 -20.34 4.43
CA TYR A 366 -0.12 -21.46 3.84
C TYR A 366 -0.89 -22.78 3.92
N LYS A 367 -0.61 -23.65 2.95
CA LYS A 367 -0.94 -25.09 3.00
C LYS A 367 0.28 -25.86 3.47
N SER A 368 0.10 -27.13 3.85
CA SER A 368 1.20 -27.96 4.37
C SER A 368 2.40 -28.11 3.41
N ASP A 369 2.16 -28.07 2.09
CA ASP A 369 3.17 -28.21 1.03
C ASP A 369 3.88 -26.90 0.68
N THR A 370 3.30 -25.76 1.08
CA THR A 370 3.81 -24.42 0.83
C THR A 370 4.30 -23.73 2.10
N MET A 371 4.11 -24.37 3.25
CA MET A 371 4.57 -23.88 4.54
C MET A 371 6.10 -23.76 4.51
N PRO A 372 6.66 -22.64 4.97
CA PRO A 372 8.10 -22.53 5.10
C PRO A 372 8.68 -23.58 6.06
N ALA A 373 9.97 -23.85 5.89
CA ALA A 373 10.71 -24.66 6.86
C ALA A 373 10.67 -24.01 8.26
N TYR A 374 10.66 -24.84 9.30
CA TYR A 374 10.65 -24.39 10.68
C TYR A 374 11.85 -23.49 10.98
N ALA A 375 11.58 -22.35 11.61
CA ALA A 375 12.57 -21.46 12.19
C ALA A 375 12.17 -21.13 13.64
N PRO A 376 13.10 -21.15 14.61
CA PRO A 376 12.79 -20.74 15.97
C PRO A 376 12.48 -19.24 16.04
N TYR A 377 11.64 -18.84 16.99
CA TYR A 377 11.43 -17.43 17.32
C TYR A 377 12.76 -16.80 17.72
N HIS A 378 13.04 -15.62 17.18
CA HIS A 378 14.11 -14.74 17.65
C HIS A 378 13.75 -13.29 17.34
N SER A 379 14.14 -12.39 18.22
CA SER A 379 14.06 -10.96 18.01
C SER A 379 15.18 -10.28 18.76
N ASN A 380 15.81 -9.29 18.14
CA ASN A 380 16.83 -8.47 18.77
C ASN A 380 16.47 -7.00 18.59
N GLU A 381 16.68 -6.24 19.66
CA GLU A 381 16.43 -4.80 19.69
C GLU A 381 17.79 -4.09 19.71
N TYR A 382 17.93 -3.09 18.85
CA TYR A 382 19.13 -2.29 18.68
C TYR A 382 18.79 -0.82 18.95
N PRO A 383 18.90 -0.36 20.21
CA PRO A 383 18.66 1.03 20.56
C PRO A 383 19.65 1.96 19.84
N ILE A 384 19.15 3.07 19.27
CA ILE A 384 20.02 4.09 18.70
C ILE A 384 20.75 4.81 19.85
N PRO A 385 22.08 4.93 19.82
CA PRO A 385 22.83 5.56 20.91
C PRO A 385 22.37 7.00 21.19
N GLU A 386 22.25 7.36 22.47
CA GLU A 386 21.81 8.70 22.90
C GLU A 386 22.67 9.82 22.30
N ALA A 387 23.97 9.58 22.12
CA ALA A 387 24.87 10.54 21.50
C ALA A 387 24.52 10.84 20.03
N ILE A 388 23.97 9.87 19.30
CA ILE A 388 23.46 10.04 17.93
C ILE A 388 22.15 10.82 17.95
N LYS A 389 21.23 10.47 18.85
CA LYS A 389 19.93 11.16 18.97
C LYS A 389 20.07 12.62 19.40
N ALA A 390 21.12 12.94 20.15
CA ALA A 390 21.47 14.30 20.54
C ALA A 390 22.08 15.16 19.41
N LEU A 391 22.37 14.58 18.23
CA LEU A 391 22.93 15.33 17.12
C LEU A 391 21.96 16.40 16.61
N PRO A 392 22.45 17.58 16.19
CA PRO A 392 21.59 18.67 15.75
C PRO A 392 20.63 18.26 14.62
N GLY A 393 19.35 18.36 14.90
CA GLY A 393 18.29 18.02 13.96
C GLY A 393 18.11 16.55 13.66
N TYR A 394 18.56 15.64 14.54
CA TYR A 394 18.27 14.23 14.41
C TYR A 394 16.77 14.00 14.23
N GLY A 395 16.39 13.15 13.27
CA GLY A 395 14.99 12.88 12.94
C GLY A 395 14.30 13.94 12.07
N TRP A 396 14.97 15.04 11.67
CA TRP A 396 14.34 16.10 10.89
C TRP A 396 14.34 15.84 9.39
N SER A 397 13.25 16.23 8.72
CA SER A 397 13.17 16.34 7.27
C SER A 397 12.43 17.63 6.84
N ALA A 398 12.57 17.99 5.57
CA ALA A 398 11.83 19.08 4.95
C ALA A 398 11.62 18.75 3.47
N GLY A 399 10.38 18.48 3.06
CA GLY A 399 10.09 17.95 1.73
C GLY A 399 10.83 16.62 1.50
N THR A 400 11.66 16.55 0.47
CA THR A 400 12.49 15.37 0.16
C THR A 400 13.85 15.35 0.86
N ALA A 401 14.28 16.49 1.45
CA ALA A 401 15.53 16.57 2.19
C ALA A 401 15.37 16.02 3.60
N ARG A 402 16.40 15.33 4.11
CA ARG A 402 16.39 14.71 5.43
C ARG A 402 17.77 14.70 6.07
N ASN A 403 17.79 14.79 7.39
CA ASN A 403 18.97 14.44 8.18
C ASN A 403 19.02 12.92 8.30
N TYR A 404 20.20 12.34 8.18
CA TYR A 404 20.34 10.88 8.23
C TYR A 404 21.67 10.45 8.83
N VAL A 405 21.65 9.25 9.40
CA VAL A 405 22.83 8.56 9.89
C VAL A 405 23.21 7.52 8.85
N ASP A 406 24.45 7.60 8.38
CA ASP A 406 25.12 6.61 7.53
C ASP A 406 26.01 5.76 8.45
N TYR A 407 25.49 4.61 8.88
CA TYR A 407 26.19 3.67 9.75
C TYR A 407 27.33 2.95 9.01
N GLU A 408 27.22 2.79 7.69
CA GLU A 408 28.25 2.15 6.89
C GLU A 408 29.54 2.98 6.88
N ASN A 409 29.40 4.28 6.60
CA ASN A 409 30.53 5.22 6.52
C ASN A 409 30.76 5.99 7.83
N LYS A 410 29.97 5.69 8.87
CA LYS A 410 30.01 6.34 10.19
C LYS A 410 29.93 7.86 10.12
N LYS A 411 28.94 8.36 9.38
CA LYS A 411 28.69 9.79 9.22
C LYS A 411 27.26 10.14 9.61
N TYR A 412 27.11 11.29 10.26
CA TYR A 412 25.83 11.97 10.34
C TYR A 412 25.81 13.10 9.33
N VAL A 413 24.80 13.12 8.46
CA VAL A 413 24.65 14.13 7.41
C VAL A 413 23.42 14.97 7.70
N GLN A 414 23.66 16.21 8.09
CA GLN A 414 22.63 17.21 8.34
C GLN A 414 22.35 17.98 7.05
N CYS A 415 21.24 17.64 6.37
CA CYS A 415 20.73 18.35 5.19
C CYS A 415 19.66 19.39 5.54
N VAL A 416 19.09 19.34 6.75
CA VAL A 416 17.95 20.16 7.18
C VAL A 416 18.31 20.91 8.44
N SER A 417 17.99 22.20 8.44
CA SER A 417 18.09 23.08 9.59
C SER A 417 16.74 23.72 9.88
N SER A 418 16.67 24.51 10.94
CA SER A 418 15.46 25.24 11.29
C SER A 418 15.76 26.67 11.71
N VAL A 419 14.76 27.54 11.55
CA VAL A 419 14.83 28.94 11.96
C VAL A 419 13.50 29.38 12.51
N ASP A 420 13.53 30.19 13.58
CA ASP A 420 12.36 30.92 14.05
C ASP A 420 12.06 32.05 13.05
N LEU A 421 10.89 32.01 12.41
CA LEU A 421 10.47 33.02 11.45
C LEU A 421 10.40 34.42 12.09
N GLY A 422 10.16 34.54 13.39
CA GLY A 422 10.18 35.83 14.11
C GLY A 422 11.57 36.41 14.31
N ALA A 423 12.64 35.62 14.16
CA ALA A 423 14.02 36.10 14.20
C ALA A 423 14.48 36.72 12.87
N LEU A 424 13.77 36.43 11.77
CA LEU A 424 14.14 36.90 10.43
C LEU A 424 13.82 38.40 10.23
N ASN A 425 14.54 39.02 9.29
CA ASN A 425 14.29 40.40 8.88
C ASN A 425 13.39 40.39 7.64
N TRP A 426 12.12 40.73 7.86
CA TRP A 426 11.08 40.69 6.83
C TRP A 426 10.97 42.00 6.07
N THR A 427 10.80 41.88 4.75
CA THR A 427 10.39 42.97 3.87
C THR A 427 8.98 42.68 3.37
N TYR A 428 8.09 43.67 3.47
CA TYR A 428 6.76 43.62 2.86
C TYR A 428 6.82 44.19 1.45
N GLY A 429 6.24 43.46 0.49
CA GLY A 429 6.02 43.92 -0.87
C GLY A 429 4.53 43.87 -1.20
N ASN A 430 4.06 44.89 -1.91
CA ASN A 430 2.73 44.94 -2.49
C ASN A 430 2.84 45.60 -3.85
N LEU A 431 2.55 44.86 -4.91
CA LEU A 431 2.54 45.38 -6.28
C LEU A 431 1.26 44.97 -7.01
N PRO A 432 0.64 45.90 -7.75
CA PRO A 432 -0.40 45.55 -8.70
C PRO A 432 0.25 44.85 -9.89
N PHE A 433 0.03 43.54 -10.02
CA PHE A 433 0.31 42.82 -11.26
C PHE A 433 -0.99 42.72 -12.07
N GLY A 434 -0.89 42.51 -13.39
CA GLY A 434 -2.05 42.47 -14.33
C GLY A 434 -3.14 41.42 -14.04
N TRP A 435 -3.09 40.76 -12.88
CA TRP A 435 -4.02 39.74 -12.39
C TRP A 435 -4.44 39.98 -10.91
N GLY A 436 -4.07 41.09 -10.28
CA GLY A 436 -4.43 41.45 -8.89
C GLY A 436 -3.31 42.12 -8.08
N ASP A 437 -3.65 42.59 -6.87
CA ASP A 437 -2.67 43.04 -5.86
C ASP A 437 -1.97 41.81 -5.27
N ASN A 438 -0.70 41.61 -5.61
CA ASN A 438 0.10 40.54 -5.02
C ASN A 438 0.85 41.11 -3.84
N GLN A 439 0.51 40.68 -2.62
CA GLN A 439 1.27 41.01 -1.43
C GLN A 439 2.13 39.85 -0.95
N TRP A 440 3.28 40.14 -0.35
CA TRP A 440 4.12 39.12 0.23
C TRP A 440 5.06 39.67 1.30
N PHE A 441 5.51 38.77 2.15
CA PHE A 441 6.62 38.97 3.07
C PHE A 441 7.81 38.16 2.57
N SER A 442 9.01 38.72 2.58
CA SER A 442 10.22 37.99 2.21
C SER A 442 11.35 38.22 3.19
N ALA A 443 12.12 37.17 3.45
CA ALA A 443 13.29 37.23 4.32
C ALA A 443 14.40 36.31 3.81
N SER A 444 15.64 36.77 3.90
CA SER A 444 16.82 35.99 3.51
C SER A 444 17.16 34.92 4.55
N ILE A 445 17.52 33.74 4.07
CA ILE A 445 18.09 32.66 4.87
C ILE A 445 19.33 32.20 4.09
N GLN A 446 20.51 32.69 4.44
CA GLN A 446 21.72 32.48 3.60
C GLN A 446 22.10 31.01 3.43
N SER A 447 21.78 30.16 4.41
CA SER A 447 22.08 28.74 4.36
C SER A 447 21.01 27.89 3.68
N ILE A 448 19.90 28.46 3.22
CA ILE A 448 18.85 27.68 2.52
C ILE A 448 19.33 27.28 1.13
N LYS A 449 19.03 26.05 0.72
CA LYS A 449 19.25 25.62 -0.66
C LYS A 449 18.37 26.41 -1.61
N VAL A 450 18.96 26.90 -2.69
CA VAL A 450 18.27 27.69 -3.70
C VAL A 450 17.69 26.79 -4.79
N ILE A 451 16.40 26.94 -5.07
CA ILE A 451 15.72 26.33 -6.22
C ILE A 451 16.11 27.06 -7.50
N LEU A 452 16.32 26.28 -8.55
CA LEU A 452 16.76 26.79 -9.85
C LEU A 452 15.58 27.19 -10.74
N THR A 453 14.40 26.64 -10.48
CA THR A 453 13.18 26.95 -11.23
C THR A 453 12.04 27.30 -10.29
N ASN A 454 11.18 28.20 -10.74
CA ASN A 454 10.00 28.62 -10.00
C ASN A 454 8.87 27.57 -9.93
N THR A 455 8.97 26.48 -10.70
CA THR A 455 8.03 25.34 -10.67
C THR A 455 8.39 24.28 -9.62
N GLN A 456 9.61 24.35 -9.09
CA GLN A 456 10.10 23.42 -8.08
C GLN A 456 9.50 23.79 -6.71
N LEU A 457 8.98 22.78 -6.01
CA LEU A 457 8.59 22.92 -4.61
C LEU A 457 9.86 23.01 -3.76
N ALA A 458 9.95 24.04 -2.91
CA ALA A 458 11.07 24.17 -1.99
C ALA A 458 10.98 23.09 -0.89
N ASN A 459 12.12 22.56 -0.49
CA ASN A 459 12.23 21.64 0.63
C ASN A 459 12.16 22.41 1.95
N VAL A 460 10.95 22.85 2.28
CA VAL A 460 10.61 23.55 3.52
C VAL A 460 9.33 23.00 4.14
N ILE A 461 9.25 23.03 5.47
CA ILE A 461 8.05 22.67 6.22
C ILE A 461 7.83 23.67 7.35
N CYS A 462 6.59 24.13 7.47
CA CYS A 462 6.17 25.08 8.48
C CYS A 462 4.76 24.69 8.94
N LYS A 463 4.54 24.68 10.25
CA LYS A 463 3.22 24.41 10.83
C LYS A 463 2.16 25.40 10.36
N LYS A 464 2.55 26.67 10.21
CA LYS A 464 1.63 27.79 9.97
C LYS A 464 1.32 28.01 8.50
N TYR A 465 2.18 27.52 7.61
CA TYR A 465 2.13 27.85 6.19
C TYR A 465 2.26 26.62 5.31
N THR A 466 1.41 26.53 4.30
CA THR A 466 1.47 25.46 3.31
C THR A 466 2.58 25.76 2.32
N THR A 467 3.47 24.79 2.08
CA THR A 467 4.55 24.96 1.10
C THR A 467 3.97 24.97 -0.31
N ARG A 468 4.33 25.98 -1.10
CA ARG A 468 3.91 26.19 -2.49
C ARG A 468 5.10 26.58 -3.35
N CYS A 469 5.10 26.16 -4.61
CA CYS A 469 6.04 26.68 -5.60
C CYS A 469 5.51 27.99 -6.17
N ALA A 470 6.39 28.79 -6.78
CA ALA A 470 6.00 30.09 -7.32
C ALA A 470 5.09 29.95 -8.56
N TYR A 471 5.26 28.91 -9.38
CA TYR A 471 4.50 28.73 -10.62
C TYR A 471 4.09 27.27 -10.85
N VAL A 472 2.88 27.08 -11.36
CA VAL A 472 2.35 25.82 -11.93
C VAL A 472 1.91 26.06 -13.38
N ALA A 473 1.50 25.00 -14.08
CA ALA A 473 1.10 25.08 -15.50
C ALA A 473 0.02 26.16 -15.76
N ASP A 474 -0.87 26.40 -14.79
CA ASP A 474 -1.98 27.37 -14.87
C ASP A 474 -1.63 28.78 -14.36
N GLY A 475 -0.35 29.07 -14.12
CA GLY A 475 0.16 30.38 -13.70
C GLY A 475 0.77 30.39 -12.29
N ASN A 476 0.80 31.55 -11.65
CA ASN A 476 1.45 31.71 -10.34
C ASN A 476 0.61 31.05 -9.23
N ASP A 477 1.09 29.94 -8.66
CA ASP A 477 0.36 29.16 -7.63
C ASP A 477 0.47 29.83 -6.25
N PHE A 478 1.69 30.26 -5.91
CA PHE A 478 2.00 30.88 -4.62
C PHE A 478 1.11 32.08 -4.30
N PHE A 479 0.87 32.99 -5.25
CA PHE A 479 0.07 34.19 -5.00
C PHE A 479 -1.45 33.96 -4.99
N ARG A 480 -1.94 32.75 -5.23
CA ARG A 480 -3.38 32.44 -5.27
C ARG A 480 -3.94 31.91 -3.95
N VAL A 481 -3.07 31.39 -3.07
CA VAL A 481 -3.49 30.67 -1.87
C VAL A 481 -2.94 31.38 -0.65
N ASP A 482 -3.83 31.97 0.15
CA ASP A 482 -3.43 32.58 1.42
C ASP A 482 -2.79 31.55 2.37
N LYS A 483 -1.94 32.02 3.28
CA LYS A 483 -1.16 31.18 4.21
C LYS A 483 -0.20 30.22 3.49
N SER A 484 0.48 30.73 2.46
CA SER A 484 1.48 29.96 1.71
C SER A 484 2.90 30.42 2.03
N ILE A 485 3.84 29.47 2.02
CA ILE A 485 5.28 29.71 2.10
C ILE A 485 5.99 29.04 0.93
N GLY A 486 7.03 29.68 0.42
CA GLY A 486 7.81 29.15 -0.69
C GLY A 486 9.16 29.83 -0.80
N GLN A 487 9.91 29.45 -1.82
CA GLN A 487 11.15 30.11 -2.20
C GLN A 487 11.02 30.68 -3.61
N HIS A 488 11.68 31.82 -3.84
CA HIS A 488 11.76 32.42 -5.17
C HIS A 488 13.00 31.89 -5.91
N GLN A 489 12.91 31.63 -7.22
CA GLN A 489 14.06 31.14 -7.99
C GLN A 489 15.29 32.03 -7.83
N GLY A 490 16.45 31.39 -7.77
CA GLY A 490 17.75 32.06 -7.83
C GLY A 490 18.09 32.95 -6.63
N ALA A 491 17.33 32.86 -5.52
CA ALA A 491 17.58 33.67 -4.33
C ALA A 491 17.46 32.84 -3.04
N ALA A 492 18.44 32.99 -2.14
CA ALA A 492 18.45 32.39 -0.80
C ALA A 492 17.50 33.13 0.17
N ARG A 493 16.21 33.08 -0.13
CA ARG A 493 15.16 33.73 0.65
C ARG A 493 13.87 32.94 0.64
N VAL A 494 13.09 33.04 1.71
CA VAL A 494 11.72 32.55 1.74
C VAL A 494 10.74 33.69 1.51
N THR A 495 9.60 33.35 0.94
CA THR A 495 8.48 34.25 0.69
C THR A 495 7.24 33.67 1.35
N VAL A 496 6.45 34.51 2.01
CA VAL A 496 5.19 34.15 2.65
C VAL A 496 4.08 35.04 2.09
N LEU A 497 2.96 34.42 1.71
CA LEU A 497 1.69 35.10 1.46
C LEU A 497 0.82 34.89 2.69
N ASP A 498 0.53 35.98 3.39
CA ASP A 498 -0.39 35.99 4.52
C ASP A 498 -1.21 37.29 4.51
N THR A 499 -2.48 37.20 4.10
CA THR A 499 -3.40 38.34 3.97
C THR A 499 -3.84 38.95 5.29
N ALA A 500 -3.56 38.29 6.42
CA ALA A 500 -3.89 38.82 7.74
C ALA A 500 -2.97 39.96 8.17
N TYR A 501 -1.86 40.20 7.45
CA TYR A 501 -0.88 41.24 7.78
C TYR A 501 -0.62 42.13 6.56
N THR A 502 -0.34 43.40 6.83
CA THR A 502 -0.08 44.43 5.82
C THR A 502 1.22 45.21 6.07
N ASP A 503 1.94 44.87 7.15
CA ASP A 503 3.24 45.45 7.48
C ASP A 503 4.19 44.39 8.06
N ALA A 504 5.48 44.57 7.80
CA ALA A 504 6.51 43.59 8.16
C ALA A 504 6.76 43.49 9.67
N THR A 505 6.49 44.54 10.45
CA THR A 505 6.76 44.57 11.89
C THR A 505 5.75 43.70 12.63
N THR A 506 4.47 43.90 12.36
CA THR A 506 3.37 43.10 12.91
C THR A 506 3.50 41.64 12.48
N PHE A 507 3.81 41.40 11.19
CA PHE A 507 4.06 40.05 10.68
C PHE A 507 5.20 39.37 11.44
N LYS A 508 6.37 40.03 11.57
CA LYS A 508 7.53 39.49 12.30
C LYS A 508 7.18 39.13 13.75
N GLN A 509 6.46 40.01 14.45
CA GLN A 509 6.05 39.76 15.83
C GLN A 509 5.14 38.53 15.92
N ALA A 510 4.19 38.38 14.99
CA ALA A 510 3.30 37.22 14.91
C ALA A 510 3.98 35.92 14.45
N MET A 511 5.21 36.01 13.95
CA MET A 511 6.04 34.87 13.54
C MET A 511 6.98 34.38 14.65
N SER A 512 7.07 35.08 15.79
CA SER A 512 7.90 34.63 16.90
C SER A 512 7.46 33.26 17.41
N GLY A 513 8.42 32.33 17.51
CA GLY A 513 8.19 30.93 17.88
C GLY A 513 7.60 30.06 16.75
N VAL A 514 7.40 30.61 15.55
CA VAL A 514 6.96 29.82 14.39
C VAL A 514 8.19 29.26 13.69
N MET A 515 8.43 27.96 13.87
CA MET A 515 9.59 27.29 13.29
C MET A 515 9.36 26.92 11.82
N LEU A 516 10.34 27.28 10.99
CA LEU A 516 10.51 26.81 9.63
C LEU A 516 11.68 25.83 9.60
N TYR A 517 11.46 24.62 9.09
CA TYR A 517 12.55 23.71 8.73
C TYR A 517 12.81 23.82 7.23
N TYR A 518 14.07 23.79 6.84
CA TYR A 518 14.50 24.03 5.46
C TYR A 518 15.75 23.24 5.11
N GLU A 519 15.85 22.85 3.83
CA GLU A 519 17.06 22.22 3.29
C GLU A 519 18.24 23.21 3.23
N LEU A 520 19.39 22.77 3.69
CA LEU A 520 20.66 23.48 3.65
C LEU A 520 21.25 23.47 2.23
N GLU A 521 21.83 24.60 1.81
CA GLU A 521 22.60 24.70 0.56
C GLU A 521 23.76 23.70 0.54
N LYS A 522 24.44 23.57 1.68
CA LYS A 522 25.56 22.66 1.90
C LYS A 522 25.27 21.80 3.12
N PRO A 523 25.11 20.48 2.96
CA PRO A 523 24.96 19.58 4.09
C PRO A 523 26.16 19.66 5.04
N ILE A 524 25.92 19.54 6.33
CA ILE A 524 26.96 19.44 7.36
C ILE A 524 27.20 17.97 7.64
N VAL A 525 28.45 17.51 7.48
CA VAL A 525 28.83 16.12 7.71
C VAL A 525 29.64 16.02 8.99
N THR A 526 29.18 15.19 9.92
CA THR A 526 29.83 14.93 11.21
C THR A 526 30.33 13.49 11.24
N ASP A 527 31.59 13.28 11.58
CA ASP A 527 32.11 11.94 11.86
C ASP A 527 31.51 11.44 13.17
N ILE A 528 30.94 10.24 13.14
CA ILE A 528 30.34 9.59 14.30
C ILE A 528 31.06 8.29 14.66
N SER A 529 32.28 8.11 14.17
CA SER A 529 33.03 6.86 14.30
C SER A 529 33.29 6.44 15.76
N THR A 530 33.27 7.41 16.68
CA THR A 530 33.45 7.22 18.12
C THR A 530 32.14 7.10 18.89
N LEU A 531 30.99 7.28 18.23
CA LEU A 531 29.66 7.29 18.86
C LEU A 531 28.90 5.98 18.64
N ILE A 532 29.39 5.11 17.76
CA ILE A 532 28.80 3.81 17.41
C ILE A 532 29.88 2.73 17.35
N ASP A 533 29.50 1.51 17.74
CA ASP A 533 30.35 0.34 17.58
C ASP A 533 30.58 0.03 16.09
N ASP A 534 31.71 -0.63 15.77
CA ASP A 534 32.06 -1.02 14.39
C ASP A 534 30.97 -1.87 13.72
N ASP A 535 30.34 -2.72 14.52
CA ASP A 535 29.38 -3.72 14.06
C ASP A 535 27.92 -3.28 14.28
N PHE A 536 27.68 -2.03 14.71
CA PHE A 536 26.32 -1.55 14.97
C PHE A 536 25.45 -1.61 13.71
N LEU A 537 24.32 -2.32 13.79
CA LEU A 537 23.43 -2.64 12.66
C LEU A 537 24.11 -3.33 11.46
N ARG A 538 25.25 -3.98 11.72
CA ARG A 538 25.91 -4.93 10.81
C ARG A 538 25.68 -6.35 11.31
N ASN A 539 25.76 -7.31 10.40
CA ASN A 539 25.56 -8.73 10.70
C ASN A 539 24.18 -9.03 11.30
N LEU A 540 23.17 -8.27 10.88
CA LEU A 540 21.78 -8.67 11.07
C LEU A 540 21.60 -10.02 10.39
N THR A 541 20.76 -10.89 10.95
CA THR A 541 20.64 -12.27 10.42
C THR A 541 19.21 -12.73 10.23
N VAL A 542 18.32 -11.80 9.87
CA VAL A 542 16.90 -12.10 9.62
C VAL A 542 16.70 -12.76 8.26
N GLU A 543 16.08 -13.93 8.27
CA GLU A 543 15.70 -14.68 7.07
C GLU A 543 14.44 -14.14 6.37
N ALA A 544 14.22 -14.62 5.14
CA ALA A 544 13.01 -14.35 4.37
C ALA A 544 11.72 -14.65 5.16
N GLY A 545 10.80 -13.68 5.14
CA GLY A 545 9.56 -13.72 5.91
C GLY A 545 9.68 -13.19 7.34
N GLY A 546 10.89 -12.92 7.83
CA GLY A 546 11.11 -12.07 9.00
C GLY A 546 10.92 -10.59 8.65
N SER A 547 11.26 -9.71 9.58
CA SER A 547 11.13 -8.27 9.40
C SER A 547 12.20 -7.45 10.13
N VAL A 548 12.35 -6.20 9.69
CA VAL A 548 13.07 -5.14 10.39
C VAL A 548 12.13 -3.96 10.60
N THR A 549 12.10 -3.41 11.81
CA THR A 549 11.22 -2.30 12.22
C THR A 549 12.06 -1.14 12.74
N PHE A 550 11.71 0.09 12.36
CA PHE A 550 12.38 1.33 12.75
C PHE A 550 11.49 2.11 13.71
N LYS A 551 11.48 1.73 15.00
CA LYS A 551 10.57 2.36 15.95
C LYS A 551 10.94 3.82 16.19
N ASN A 552 9.92 4.67 16.28
CA ASN A 552 10.09 6.10 16.53
C ASN A 552 9.67 6.43 17.96
N SER A 553 10.06 7.62 18.43
CA SER A 553 9.65 8.11 19.76
C SER A 553 8.15 8.27 19.93
N ASN A 554 7.40 8.35 18.82
CA ASN A 554 5.94 8.33 18.81
C ASN A 554 5.42 7.12 18.02
N ASP A 555 5.58 5.95 18.63
CA ASP A 555 5.25 4.66 18.02
C ASP A 555 3.75 4.51 17.70
N SER A 556 2.88 5.30 18.32
CA SER A 556 1.44 5.29 18.04
C SER A 556 1.10 5.70 16.61
N TYR A 557 1.93 6.52 15.96
CA TYR A 557 1.70 6.96 14.58
C TYR A 557 2.39 6.06 13.54
N LEU A 558 3.28 5.14 13.95
CA LEU A 558 4.01 4.23 13.05
C LEU A 558 4.62 4.94 11.83
N ILE A 559 5.30 6.06 12.08
CA ILE A 559 5.72 7.00 11.03
C ILE A 559 6.79 6.33 10.14
N PRO A 560 6.58 6.21 8.82
CA PRO A 560 7.53 5.53 7.96
C PRO A 560 8.81 6.35 7.79
N VAL A 561 9.97 5.77 8.09
CA VAL A 561 11.26 6.46 7.94
C VAL A 561 12.00 5.99 6.68
N PRO A 562 12.75 6.88 6.02
CA PRO A 562 13.63 6.46 4.95
C PRO A 562 14.82 5.69 5.51
N SER A 563 15.19 4.60 4.86
CA SER A 563 16.31 3.75 5.26
C SER A 563 16.98 3.15 4.03
N GLU A 564 18.20 2.66 4.20
CA GLU A 564 18.90 1.84 3.21
C GLU A 564 19.36 0.55 3.88
N GLU A 565 18.90 -0.60 3.38
CA GLU A 565 19.26 -1.92 3.89
C GLU A 565 19.95 -2.75 2.82
N GLU A 566 20.88 -3.60 3.25
CA GLU A 566 21.55 -4.54 2.38
C GLU A 566 21.16 -5.97 2.71
N TYR A 567 20.87 -6.73 1.66
CA TYR A 567 20.48 -8.12 1.72
C TYR A 567 21.49 -8.97 0.97
N ILE A 568 21.84 -10.13 1.53
CA ILE A 568 22.41 -11.22 0.73
C ILE A 568 21.28 -12.09 0.21
N VAL A 569 21.30 -12.36 -1.08
CA VAL A 569 20.20 -13.01 -1.78
C VAL A 569 20.68 -14.28 -2.44
N LYS A 570 20.08 -15.41 -2.07
CA LYS A 570 20.34 -16.72 -2.67
C LYS A 570 19.37 -16.95 -3.82
N LEU A 571 19.89 -16.89 -5.04
CA LEU A 571 19.07 -16.82 -6.25
C LEU A 571 18.27 -18.11 -6.50
N SER A 572 18.77 -19.27 -6.06
CA SER A 572 18.07 -20.55 -6.22
C SER A 572 16.75 -20.60 -5.43
N GLU A 573 16.63 -19.85 -4.34
CA GLU A 573 15.40 -19.75 -3.53
C GLU A 573 14.39 -18.78 -4.14
N ILE A 574 14.83 -17.96 -5.11
CA ILE A 574 13.99 -17.01 -5.85
C ILE A 574 13.48 -17.64 -7.14
N GLY A 575 14.38 -18.23 -7.94
CA GLY A 575 14.06 -18.75 -9.27
C GLY A 575 13.04 -19.90 -9.27
N GLY A 576 12.79 -20.49 -8.09
CA GLY A 576 12.08 -21.75 -7.95
C GLY A 576 13.01 -22.93 -8.30
N THR A 577 12.91 -24.02 -7.55
CA THR A 577 13.48 -25.30 -7.98
C THR A 577 12.73 -25.74 -9.25
N THR A 578 13.45 -25.89 -10.36
CA THR A 578 13.05 -26.78 -11.46
C THR A 578 12.91 -28.21 -10.99
#